data_AF-A0A2M7AY29-F1
#
_entry.id   AF-A0A2M7AY29-F1
#
_cell.length_a   1.000
_cell.length_b   1.000
_cell.length_c   1.000
_cell.angle_alpha   90.00
_cell.angle_beta   90.00
_cell.angle_gamma   90.00
#
_symmetry.space_group_name_H-M   'P 1'
#
loop_
_entity.id
_entity.type
_entity.pdbx_description
1 polymer ?
#
loop_
_entity_poly.entity_id
_entity_poly.type
_entity_poly.pdbx_seq_one_letter_code
_entity_poly.pdbx_strand_id
1 'polypeptide(L)'
;MDNNFLKEKFNDIRYKMAFRYFFEPKKAFLEETRILFLSKLTGKEVVTKHRFSRIYHIEPIWRYTFSLILIIFLLGGGIVIFADARNVSVDHPLYGAKRTGEKIRLVFCSQSKEPFLYQKFAQRRIGEIESLEAKRVELVEIQKEMLEDLDQELGRDIFLAMEYTNMHGFPQEMTPTLCNEMLQMLKESEYAISETSHAMQNLREHCLEFMAGDEFFQVKP
;
A
#
# COMPACT_ATOMS: atom_id res chain seq x y z
N MET A 1 -35.47 37.88 -71.21
CA MET A 1 -35.08 37.84 -69.78
C MET A 1 -33.66 37.34 -69.74
N ASP A 2 -32.72 38.16 -69.30
CA ASP A 2 -31.30 37.84 -69.35
C ASP A 2 -30.95 36.76 -68.32
N ASN A 3 -30.39 35.65 -68.81
CA ASN A 3 -29.92 34.53 -68.00
C ASN A 3 -28.89 34.96 -66.93
N ASN A 4 -28.25 36.12 -67.10
CA ASN A 4 -27.32 36.70 -66.14
C ASN A 4 -28.02 37.20 -64.86
N PHE A 5 -29.23 37.78 -64.96
CA PHE A 5 -29.96 38.31 -63.80
C PHE A 5 -30.39 37.19 -62.83
N LEU A 6 -30.88 36.08 -63.38
CA LEU A 6 -31.27 34.91 -62.58
C LEU A 6 -30.05 34.30 -61.88
N LYS A 7 -28.91 34.21 -62.57
CA LYS A 7 -27.67 33.67 -62.00
C LYS A 7 -27.15 34.53 -60.84
N GLU A 8 -27.24 35.85 -60.96
CA GLU A 8 -26.85 36.80 -59.92
C GLU A 8 -27.74 36.69 -58.67
N LYS A 9 -29.07 36.59 -58.86
CA LYS A 9 -30.04 36.36 -57.77
C LYS A 9 -29.79 35.04 -57.03
N PHE A 10 -29.49 33.95 -57.76
CA PHE A 10 -29.18 32.67 -57.13
C PHE A 10 -27.89 32.73 -56.32
N ASN A 11 -26.87 33.43 -56.81
CA ASN A 11 -25.63 33.63 -56.07
C ASN A 11 -25.84 34.46 -54.80
N ASP A 12 -26.61 35.56 -54.86
CA ASP A 12 -26.95 36.38 -53.68
C ASP A 12 -27.67 35.56 -52.59
N ILE A 13 -28.62 34.71 -53.00
CA ILE A 13 -29.32 33.80 -52.06
C ILE A 13 -28.34 32.81 -51.42
N ARG A 14 -27.43 32.21 -52.20
CA ARG A 14 -26.42 31.28 -51.68
C ARG A 14 -25.46 31.97 -50.71
N TYR A 15 -25.01 33.17 -51.02
CA TYR A 15 -24.15 33.95 -50.12
C TYR A 15 -24.88 34.30 -48.83
N LYS A 16 -26.15 34.71 -48.87
CA LYS A 16 -26.95 34.98 -47.67
C LYS A 16 -27.14 33.74 -46.79
N MET A 17 -27.37 32.56 -47.38
CA MET A 17 -27.46 31.32 -46.62
C MET A 17 -26.12 30.93 -45.99
N ALA A 18 -25.03 31.01 -46.75
CA ALA A 18 -23.69 30.73 -46.24
C ALA A 18 -23.34 31.70 -45.10
N PHE A 19 -23.60 33.00 -45.28
CA PHE A 19 -23.36 34.01 -44.25
C PHE A 19 -24.19 33.73 -43.00
N ARG A 20 -25.48 33.40 -43.13
CA ARG A 20 -26.28 33.00 -41.96
C ARG A 20 -25.71 31.78 -41.26
N TYR A 21 -25.23 30.78 -41.98
CA TYR A 21 -24.65 29.58 -41.39
C TYR A 21 -23.33 29.86 -40.66
N PHE A 22 -22.43 30.64 -41.26
CA PHE A 22 -21.12 30.96 -40.67
C PHE A 22 -21.21 31.96 -39.52
N PHE A 23 -22.20 32.86 -39.56
CA PHE A 23 -22.39 33.91 -38.56
C PHE A 23 -23.57 33.64 -37.63
N GLU A 24 -24.16 32.43 -37.66
CA GLU A 24 -25.17 32.07 -36.68
C GLU A 24 -24.50 32.02 -35.30
N PRO A 25 -24.91 32.88 -34.36
CA PRO A 25 -24.29 32.87 -33.05
C PRO A 25 -24.55 31.52 -32.40
N LYS A 26 -23.48 30.90 -31.88
CA LYS A 26 -23.58 29.62 -31.16
C LYS A 26 -24.65 29.74 -30.08
N LYS A 27 -25.50 28.71 -29.93
CA LYS A 27 -26.60 28.71 -28.93
C LYS A 27 -26.12 29.08 -27.52
N ALA A 28 -24.92 28.62 -27.14
CA ALA A 28 -24.28 28.97 -25.87
C ALA A 28 -24.03 30.49 -25.72
N PHE A 29 -23.59 31.16 -26.79
CA PHE A 29 -23.37 32.61 -26.79
C PHE A 29 -24.69 33.38 -26.67
N LEU A 30 -25.76 32.93 -27.34
CA LEU A 30 -27.09 33.53 -27.19
C LEU A 30 -27.65 33.40 -25.77
N GLU A 31 -27.42 32.25 -25.13
CA GLU A 31 -27.88 32.02 -23.76
C GLU A 31 -27.10 32.87 -22.74
N GLU A 32 -25.78 32.96 -22.90
CA GLU A 32 -24.91 33.80 -22.07
C GLU A 32 -25.25 35.29 -22.22
N THR A 33 -25.41 35.78 -23.44
CA THR A 33 -25.81 37.17 -23.70
C THR A 33 -27.21 37.48 -23.20
N ARG A 34 -28.16 36.54 -23.30
CA ARG A 34 -29.50 36.68 -22.71
C ARG A 34 -29.44 36.83 -21.20
N ILE A 35 -28.63 36.03 -20.52
CA ILE A 35 -28.49 36.09 -19.05
C ILE A 35 -27.84 37.41 -18.64
N LEU A 36 -26.79 37.82 -19.34
CA LEU A 36 -26.07 39.07 -19.08
C LEU A 36 -26.94 40.30 -19.36
N PHE A 37 -27.81 40.24 -20.35
CA PHE A 37 -28.80 41.28 -20.63
C PHE A 37 -29.88 41.35 -19.53
N LEU A 38 -30.41 40.20 -19.12
CA LEU A 38 -31.43 40.12 -18.07
C LEU A 38 -30.91 40.59 -16.71
N SER A 39 -29.67 40.24 -16.35
CA SER A 39 -29.06 40.69 -15.10
C SER A 39 -28.88 42.21 -15.07
N LYS A 40 -28.50 42.81 -16.21
CA LYS A 40 -28.34 44.26 -16.34
C LYS A 40 -29.68 45.01 -16.26
N LEU A 41 -30.75 44.43 -16.77
CA LEU A 41 -32.10 45.02 -16.70
C LEU A 41 -32.75 44.89 -15.33
N THR A 42 -32.56 43.78 -14.64
CA THR A 42 -33.19 43.53 -13.33
C THR A 42 -32.34 43.99 -12.14
N GLY A 43 -31.08 44.38 -12.37
CA GLY A 43 -30.16 44.84 -11.33
C GLY A 43 -29.84 43.78 -10.27
N LYS A 44 -30.17 42.51 -10.55
CA LYS A 44 -29.91 41.37 -9.67
C LYS A 44 -29.01 40.40 -10.42
N GLU A 45 -27.98 39.91 -9.75
CA GLU A 45 -27.12 38.87 -10.29
C GLU A 45 -27.94 37.59 -10.46
N VAL A 46 -28.24 37.25 -11.72
CA VAL A 46 -28.90 35.99 -12.06
C VAL A 46 -27.82 34.91 -11.97
N VAL A 47 -27.78 34.21 -10.83
CA VAL A 47 -26.86 33.09 -10.61
C VAL A 47 -27.13 32.02 -11.67
N THR A 48 -26.20 31.88 -12.61
CA THR A 48 -26.22 30.77 -13.57
C THR A 48 -26.07 29.49 -12.77
N LYS A 49 -27.08 28.59 -12.82
CA LYS A 49 -26.91 27.20 -12.38
C LYS A 49 -25.86 26.56 -13.29
N HIS A 50 -24.59 26.67 -12.90
CA HIS A 50 -23.48 26.02 -13.58
C HIS A 50 -23.75 24.52 -13.62
N ARG A 51 -23.97 24.03 -14.84
CA ARG A 51 -23.50 22.80 -15.52
C ARG A 51 -22.75 21.70 -14.71
N PHE A 52 -23.05 21.48 -13.43
CA PHE A 52 -22.56 20.36 -12.60
C PHE A 52 -23.56 19.19 -12.54
N SER A 53 -24.65 19.23 -13.33
CA SER A 53 -25.68 18.18 -13.28
C SER A 53 -25.26 16.85 -13.94
N ARG A 54 -24.10 16.75 -14.59
CA ARG A 54 -23.68 15.52 -15.27
C ARG A 54 -23.02 14.48 -14.37
N ILE A 55 -22.58 14.86 -13.16
CA ILE A 55 -21.95 13.93 -12.20
C ILE A 55 -23.00 13.32 -11.24
N TYR A 56 -24.17 13.94 -11.09
CA TYR A 56 -25.25 13.45 -10.21
C TYR A 56 -26.18 12.41 -10.86
N HIS A 57 -25.98 12.09 -12.14
CA HIS A 57 -26.69 11.00 -12.81
C HIS A 57 -25.85 9.72 -12.96
N ILE A 58 -24.64 9.68 -12.39
CA ILE A 58 -23.95 8.41 -12.12
C ILE A 58 -24.66 7.82 -10.89
N GLU A 59 -25.47 6.82 -11.21
CA GLU A 59 -26.76 6.46 -10.65
C GLU A 59 -26.83 6.12 -9.14
N PRO A 60 -28.02 6.25 -8.53
CA PRO A 60 -28.31 5.70 -7.19
C PRO A 60 -28.08 4.18 -7.11
N ILE A 61 -27.95 3.49 -8.24
CA ILE A 61 -27.56 2.08 -8.33
C ILE A 61 -26.22 1.82 -7.66
N TRP A 62 -25.23 2.71 -7.78
CA TRP A 62 -23.95 2.53 -7.07
C TRP A 62 -24.11 2.62 -5.55
N ARG A 63 -25.01 3.48 -5.06
CA ARG A 63 -25.32 3.54 -3.62
C ARG A 63 -25.96 2.23 -3.14
N TYR A 64 -26.89 1.69 -3.91
CA TYR A 64 -27.52 0.42 -3.58
C TYR A 64 -26.58 -0.77 -3.73
N THR A 65 -25.70 -0.81 -4.73
CA THR A 65 -24.70 -1.88 -4.87
C THR A 65 -23.65 -1.80 -3.78
N PHE A 66 -23.16 -0.61 -3.40
CA PHE A 66 -22.27 -0.48 -2.23
C PHE A 66 -22.97 -0.88 -0.93
N SER A 67 -24.22 -0.47 -0.71
CA SER A 67 -24.99 -0.92 0.46
C SER A 67 -25.27 -2.42 0.44
N LEU A 68 -25.58 -3.00 -0.72
CA LEU A 68 -25.81 -4.44 -0.86
C LEU A 68 -24.52 -5.23 -0.65
N ILE A 69 -23.39 -4.77 -1.20
CA ILE A 69 -22.06 -5.34 -0.96
C ILE A 69 -21.73 -5.26 0.52
N LEU A 70 -21.97 -4.12 1.18
CA LEU A 70 -21.76 -3.96 2.61
C LEU A 70 -22.66 -4.92 3.41
N ILE A 71 -23.93 -5.05 3.05
CA ILE A 71 -24.89 -5.96 3.69
C ILE A 71 -24.50 -7.43 3.46
N ILE A 72 -24.05 -7.81 2.27
CA ILE A 72 -23.54 -9.15 1.95
C ILE A 72 -22.21 -9.39 2.67
N PHE A 73 -21.35 -8.38 2.83
CA PHE A 73 -20.14 -8.50 3.62
C PHE A 73 -20.49 -8.68 5.11
N LEU A 74 -21.49 -7.97 5.62
CA LEU A 74 -21.97 -8.12 6.99
C LEU A 74 -22.72 -9.44 7.23
N LEU A 75 -23.52 -9.93 6.27
CA LEU A 75 -24.36 -11.12 6.42
C LEU A 75 -23.72 -12.42 5.92
N GLY A 76 -22.87 -12.36 4.90
CA GLY A 76 -22.38 -13.51 4.13
C GLY A 76 -20.92 -13.92 4.35
N GLY A 77 -20.06 -13.06 4.92
CA GLY A 77 -18.62 -13.40 5.03
C GLY A 77 -17.81 -12.69 6.11
N GLY A 78 -18.20 -11.48 6.53
CA GLY A 78 -17.57 -10.75 7.64
C GLY A 78 -17.83 -11.39 9.00
N ILE A 79 -18.92 -12.15 9.14
CA ILE A 79 -19.22 -12.94 10.33
C ILE A 79 -18.60 -14.35 10.27
N VAL A 80 -18.39 -14.90 9.06
CA VAL A 80 -17.80 -16.25 8.91
C VAL A 80 -16.31 -16.25 9.25
N ILE A 81 -15.58 -15.17 8.95
CA ILE A 81 -14.21 -14.95 9.45
C ILE A 81 -14.20 -14.73 10.98
N PHE A 82 -15.33 -14.30 11.55
CA PHE A 82 -15.50 -14.07 12.98
C PHE A 82 -15.65 -15.37 13.81
N ALA A 83 -15.86 -16.51 13.15
CA ALA A 83 -15.96 -17.81 13.84
C ALA A 83 -14.63 -18.25 14.47
N ASP A 84 -13.47 -17.78 13.95
CA ASP A 84 -12.14 -18.07 14.52
C ASP A 84 -11.32 -16.82 14.88
N ALA A 85 -11.97 -15.66 15.03
CA ALA A 85 -11.31 -14.43 15.47
C ALA A 85 -10.75 -14.51 16.91
N ARG A 86 -11.09 -15.55 17.68
CA ARG A 86 -10.60 -15.74 19.06
C ARG A 86 -9.19 -16.34 19.09
N ASN A 87 -8.80 -17.13 18.09
CA ASN A 87 -7.52 -17.86 18.04
C ASN A 87 -6.62 -17.46 16.86
N VAL A 88 -6.74 -16.22 16.38
CA VAL A 88 -5.81 -15.69 15.37
C VAL A 88 -4.42 -15.57 16.01
N SER A 89 -3.45 -16.32 15.46
CA SER A 89 -2.05 -16.28 15.84
C SER A 89 -1.43 -14.92 15.52
N VAL A 90 -0.32 -14.58 16.19
CA VAL A 90 0.35 -13.29 15.99
C VAL A 90 0.86 -13.12 14.55
N ASP A 91 1.29 -14.22 13.93
CA ASP A 91 1.83 -14.24 12.57
C ASP A 91 0.74 -14.13 11.47
N HIS A 92 -0.53 -14.23 11.85
CA HIS A 92 -1.62 -14.26 10.89
C HIS A 92 -2.00 -12.84 10.41
N PRO A 93 -2.26 -12.61 9.12
CA PRO A 93 -2.54 -11.27 8.56
C PRO A 93 -3.76 -10.58 9.18
N LEU A 94 -4.71 -11.36 9.72
CA LEU A 94 -5.91 -10.84 10.38
C LEU A 94 -5.70 -10.45 11.86
N TYR A 95 -4.48 -10.57 12.40
CA TYR A 95 -4.19 -10.23 13.79
C TYR A 95 -4.48 -8.76 14.11
N GLY A 96 -4.26 -7.84 13.16
CA GLY A 96 -4.65 -6.44 13.28
C GLY A 96 -6.16 -6.24 13.48
N ALA A 97 -7.00 -7.08 12.85
CA ALA A 97 -8.45 -7.05 13.04
C ALA A 97 -8.84 -7.56 14.44
N LYS A 98 -8.17 -8.60 14.96
CA LYS A 98 -8.33 -9.07 16.35
C LYS A 98 -8.03 -7.95 17.35
N ARG A 99 -6.90 -7.24 17.19
CA ARG A 99 -6.53 -6.08 18.05
C ARG A 99 -7.55 -4.95 17.99
N THR A 100 -8.02 -4.64 16.79
CA THR A 100 -9.05 -3.61 16.58
C THR A 100 -10.36 -4.00 17.27
N GLY A 101 -10.79 -5.26 17.16
CA GLY A 101 -11.96 -5.77 17.87
C GLY A 101 -11.84 -5.74 19.39
N GLU A 102 -10.65 -5.99 19.95
CA GLU A 102 -10.38 -5.86 21.38
C GLU A 102 -10.45 -4.40 21.84
N LYS A 103 -9.86 -3.47 21.07
CA LYS A 103 -9.92 -2.02 21.36
C LYS A 103 -11.36 -1.50 21.37
N ILE A 104 -12.17 -1.90 20.38
CA ILE A 104 -13.60 -1.57 20.34
C ILE A 104 -14.31 -2.09 21.60
N ARG A 105 -14.03 -3.32 22.03
CA ARG A 105 -14.62 -3.87 23.26
C ARG A 105 -14.23 -3.11 24.52
N LEU A 106 -13.02 -2.57 24.61
CA LEU A 106 -12.63 -1.70 25.72
C LEU A 106 -13.39 -0.38 25.70
N VAL A 107 -13.50 0.26 24.52
CA VAL A 107 -14.18 1.56 24.37
C VAL A 107 -15.68 1.47 24.69
N PHE A 108 -16.36 0.39 24.30
CA PHE A 108 -17.80 0.21 24.52
C PHE A 108 -18.16 -0.52 25.81
N CYS A 109 -17.18 -0.79 26.66
CA CYS A 109 -17.37 -1.47 27.93
C CYS A 109 -17.85 -0.49 29.02
N SER A 110 -18.71 -0.96 29.95
CA SER A 110 -19.05 -0.19 31.15
C SER A 110 -17.81 -0.03 32.05
N GLN A 111 -17.61 1.15 32.66
CA GLN A 111 -16.45 1.43 33.53
C GLN A 111 -16.18 0.36 34.62
N SER A 112 -17.22 -0.30 35.14
CA SER A 112 -17.06 -1.37 36.13
C SER A 112 -16.45 -2.67 35.59
N LYS A 113 -16.54 -2.93 34.27
CA LYS A 113 -16.04 -4.15 33.60
C LYS A 113 -14.73 -3.92 32.85
N GLU A 114 -14.33 -2.66 32.71
CA GLU A 114 -13.12 -2.25 32.02
C GLU A 114 -11.84 -2.87 32.63
N PRO A 115 -11.60 -2.81 33.95
CA PRO A 115 -10.41 -3.42 34.54
C PRO A 115 -10.34 -4.94 34.32
N PHE A 116 -11.48 -5.62 34.34
CA PHE A 116 -11.55 -7.05 34.05
C PHE A 116 -11.19 -7.37 32.59
N LEU A 117 -11.65 -6.55 31.63
CA LEU A 117 -11.29 -6.72 30.22
C LEU A 117 -9.81 -6.44 29.98
N TYR A 118 -9.23 -5.41 30.61
CA TYR A 118 -7.79 -5.15 30.54
C TYR A 118 -6.98 -6.33 31.06
N GLN A 119 -7.32 -6.86 32.25
CA GLN A 119 -6.65 -8.02 32.81
C GLN A 119 -6.75 -9.23 31.86
N LYS A 120 -7.94 -9.48 31.32
CA LYS A 120 -8.17 -10.58 30.38
C LYS A 120 -7.35 -10.45 29.10
N PHE A 121 -7.25 -9.25 28.53
CA PHE A 121 -6.45 -9.03 27.33
C PHE A 121 -4.96 -9.11 27.65
N ALA A 122 -4.50 -8.57 28.78
CA ALA A 122 -3.11 -8.67 29.23
C ALA A 122 -2.66 -10.12 29.43
N GLN A 123 -3.48 -10.94 30.10
CA GLN A 123 -3.17 -12.36 30.30
C GLN A 123 -3.06 -13.12 28.97
N ARG A 124 -3.90 -12.79 27.98
CA ARG A 124 -3.73 -13.35 26.63
C ARG A 124 -2.45 -12.89 25.96
N ARG A 125 -2.03 -11.63 26.14
CA ARG A 125 -0.78 -11.12 25.55
C ARG A 125 0.42 -11.88 26.07
N ILE A 126 0.42 -12.21 27.37
CA ILE A 126 1.49 -13.02 27.97
C ILE A 126 1.56 -14.38 27.27
N GLY A 127 0.44 -15.09 27.13
CA GLY A 127 0.42 -16.38 26.43
C GLY A 127 0.81 -16.29 24.94
N GLU A 128 0.48 -15.20 24.26
CA GLU A 128 0.94 -14.96 22.89
C GLU A 128 2.46 -14.73 22.82
N ILE A 129 3.05 -13.98 23.77
CA ILE A 129 4.50 -13.76 23.85
C ILE A 129 5.23 -15.08 24.14
N GLU A 130 4.76 -15.86 25.11
CA GLU A 130 5.32 -17.17 25.43
C GLU A 130 5.30 -18.10 24.20
N SER A 131 4.23 -18.06 23.41
CA SER A 131 4.15 -18.85 22.17
C SER A 131 5.14 -18.41 21.09
N LEU A 132 5.47 -17.11 21.03
CA LEU A 132 6.47 -16.58 20.10
C LEU A 132 7.89 -16.91 20.56
N GLU A 133 8.15 -16.86 21.86
CA GLU A 133 9.43 -17.25 22.44
C GLU A 133 9.71 -18.75 22.20
N ALA A 134 8.72 -19.61 22.39
CA ALA A 134 8.85 -21.04 22.10
C ALA A 134 9.21 -21.29 20.62
N LYS A 135 8.52 -20.64 19.68
CA LYS A 135 8.85 -20.72 18.25
C LYS A 135 10.25 -20.19 17.93
N ARG A 136 10.68 -19.13 18.62
CA ARG A 136 12.01 -18.55 18.44
C ARG A 136 13.09 -19.53 18.88
N VAL A 137 12.90 -20.23 19.99
CA VAL A 137 13.84 -21.26 20.47
C VAL A 137 13.96 -22.38 19.44
N GLU A 138 12.83 -22.87 18.92
CA GLU A 138 12.82 -23.90 17.88
C GLU A 138 13.55 -23.46 16.60
N LEU A 139 13.34 -22.22 16.15
CA LEU A 139 14.05 -21.67 15.00
C LEU A 139 15.56 -21.53 15.23
N VAL A 140 15.98 -21.21 16.46
CA VAL A 140 17.41 -21.12 16.82
C VAL A 140 18.04 -22.50 16.85
N GLU A 141 17.33 -23.52 17.34
CA GLU A 141 17.81 -24.90 17.31
C GLU A 141 17.96 -25.41 15.88
N ILE A 142 16.98 -25.18 15.01
CA ILE A 142 17.07 -25.51 13.58
C ILE A 142 18.23 -24.79 12.91
N GLN A 143 18.41 -23.48 13.18
CA GLN A 143 19.53 -22.73 12.62
C GLN A 143 20.88 -23.28 13.10
N LYS A 144 20.97 -23.71 14.35
CA LYS A 144 22.19 -24.29 14.90
C LYS A 144 22.51 -25.64 14.25
N GLU A 145 21.50 -26.49 14.06
CA GLU A 145 21.65 -27.77 13.35
C GLU A 145 22.13 -27.56 11.91
N MET A 146 21.51 -26.62 11.18
CA MET A 146 21.98 -26.26 9.83
C MET A 146 23.42 -25.73 9.82
N LEU A 147 23.85 -25.01 10.87
CA LEU A 147 25.20 -24.50 10.98
C LEU A 147 26.21 -25.63 11.24
N GLU A 148 25.85 -26.60 12.08
CA GLU A 148 26.66 -27.78 12.37
C GLU A 148 26.81 -28.68 11.13
N ASP A 149 25.74 -28.88 10.36
CA ASP A 149 25.78 -29.61 9.09
C ASP A 149 26.71 -28.94 8.07
N LEU A 150 26.64 -27.61 7.96
CA LEU A 150 27.49 -26.84 7.05
C LEU A 150 28.97 -26.92 7.45
N ASP A 151 29.28 -26.84 8.75
CA ASP A 151 30.65 -26.97 9.26
C ASP A 151 31.22 -28.37 8.98
N GLN A 152 30.37 -29.42 9.09
CA GLN A 152 30.77 -30.78 8.79
C GLN A 152 31.00 -31.02 7.29
N GLU A 153 30.19 -30.41 6.42
CA GLU A 153 30.38 -30.45 4.97
C GLU A 153 31.67 -29.73 4.57
N LEU A 154 31.88 -28.51 5.08
CA LEU A 154 33.09 -27.73 4.83
C LEU A 154 34.35 -28.46 5.31
N GLY A 155 34.30 -29.08 6.49
CA GLY A 155 35.40 -29.90 7.01
C GLY A 155 35.74 -31.09 6.12
N ARG A 156 34.73 -31.72 5.51
CA ARG A 156 34.91 -32.82 4.54
C ARG A 156 35.58 -32.33 3.27
N ASP A 157 35.13 -31.21 2.73
CA ASP A 157 35.68 -30.64 1.50
C ASP A 157 37.12 -30.18 1.69
N ILE A 158 37.43 -29.57 2.83
CA ILE A 158 38.79 -29.20 3.22
C ILE A 158 39.68 -30.44 3.33
N PHE A 159 39.17 -31.52 3.93
CA PHE A 159 39.92 -32.78 4.03
C PHE A 159 40.20 -33.38 2.64
N LEU A 160 39.20 -33.45 1.76
CA LEU A 160 39.36 -33.96 0.39
C LEU A 160 40.34 -33.09 -0.42
N ALA A 161 40.27 -31.77 -0.28
CA ALA A 161 41.21 -30.84 -0.90
C ALA A 161 42.64 -31.07 -0.40
N MET A 162 42.83 -31.24 0.92
CA MET A 162 44.14 -31.57 1.50
C MET A 162 44.66 -32.91 0.99
N GLU A 163 43.85 -33.97 0.96
CA GLU A 163 44.23 -35.29 0.47
C GLU A 163 44.64 -35.24 -1.01
N TYR A 164 43.88 -34.53 -1.84
CA TYR A 164 44.20 -34.29 -3.25
C TYR A 164 45.55 -33.57 -3.43
N THR A 165 45.79 -32.50 -2.66
CA THR A 165 47.07 -31.77 -2.72
C THR A 165 48.26 -32.62 -2.25
N ASN A 166 48.05 -33.54 -1.31
CA ASN A 166 49.08 -34.44 -0.80
C ASN A 166 49.44 -35.53 -1.82
N MET A 167 48.46 -36.04 -2.57
CA MET A 167 48.68 -37.08 -3.59
C MET A 167 49.29 -36.55 -4.89
N HIS A 168 48.95 -35.32 -5.31
CA HIS A 168 49.41 -34.77 -6.59
C HIS A 168 50.55 -33.75 -6.46
N GLY A 169 50.92 -33.36 -5.24
CA GLY A 169 51.84 -32.28 -4.98
C GLY A 169 51.23 -30.93 -5.36
N PHE A 170 51.56 -29.87 -4.60
CA PHE A 170 51.13 -28.52 -4.97
C PHE A 170 51.78 -28.12 -6.30
N PRO A 171 51.01 -27.74 -7.34
CA PRO A 171 51.59 -27.16 -8.53
C PRO A 171 52.27 -25.84 -8.11
N GLN A 172 53.60 -25.77 -8.22
CA GLN A 172 54.40 -24.62 -7.76
C GLN A 172 53.98 -23.27 -8.39
N GLU A 173 53.24 -23.30 -9.50
CA GLU A 173 52.74 -22.12 -10.20
C GLU A 173 51.31 -21.69 -9.80
N MET A 174 50.56 -22.54 -9.08
CA MET A 174 49.14 -22.30 -8.77
C MET A 174 48.92 -21.67 -7.39
N THR A 175 49.94 -21.64 -6.54
CA THR A 175 49.86 -21.18 -5.14
C THR A 175 49.62 -19.69 -4.94
N PRO A 176 50.24 -18.74 -5.69
CA PRO A 176 50.04 -17.32 -5.39
C PRO A 176 48.69 -16.79 -5.91
N THR A 177 48.25 -17.28 -7.08
CA THR A 177 47.01 -16.82 -7.73
C THR A 177 45.79 -17.29 -6.96
N LEU A 178 45.74 -18.58 -6.60
CA LEU A 178 44.65 -19.15 -5.81
C LEU A 178 44.60 -18.55 -4.39
N CYS A 179 45.75 -18.38 -3.73
CA CYS A 179 45.80 -17.71 -2.42
C CYS A 179 45.32 -16.26 -2.49
N ASN A 180 45.64 -15.52 -3.55
CA ASN A 180 45.16 -14.16 -3.74
C ASN A 180 43.65 -14.11 -4.00
N GLU A 181 43.10 -15.04 -4.78
CA GLU A 181 41.66 -15.16 -5.00
C GLU A 181 40.92 -15.52 -3.69
N MET A 182 41.44 -16.47 -2.91
CA MET A 182 40.88 -16.81 -1.59
C MET A 182 40.93 -15.63 -0.61
N LEU A 183 42.06 -14.91 -0.57
CA LEU A 183 42.19 -13.69 0.25
C LEU A 183 41.22 -12.59 -0.19
N GLN A 184 40.96 -12.49 -1.49
CA GLN A 184 40.01 -11.51 -2.02
C GLN A 184 38.58 -11.88 -1.66
N MET A 185 38.19 -13.15 -1.80
CA MET A 185 36.88 -13.64 -1.36
C MET A 185 36.65 -13.45 0.14
N LEU A 186 37.68 -13.65 0.97
CA LEU A 186 37.60 -13.41 2.42
C LEU A 186 37.44 -11.92 2.75
N LYS A 187 38.11 -11.02 2.04
CA LYS A 187 37.92 -9.57 2.21
C LYS A 187 36.53 -9.11 1.78
N GLU A 188 36.02 -9.67 0.69
CA GLU A 188 34.67 -9.37 0.19
C GLU A 188 33.60 -9.87 1.17
N SER A 189 33.78 -11.03 1.79
CA SER A 189 32.86 -11.54 2.81
C SER A 189 32.92 -10.73 4.11
N GLU A 190 34.10 -10.32 4.58
CA GLU A 190 34.26 -9.41 5.73
C GLU A 190 33.56 -8.08 5.49
N TYR A 191 33.68 -7.52 4.28
CA TYR A 191 33.00 -6.28 3.90
C TYR A 191 31.46 -6.45 3.93
N ALA A 192 30.93 -7.53 3.37
CA ALA A 192 29.50 -7.81 3.39
C ALA A 192 28.94 -7.99 4.82
N ILE A 193 29.71 -8.63 5.70
CA ILE A 193 29.36 -8.79 7.12
C ILE A 193 29.36 -7.43 7.84
N SER A 194 30.35 -6.58 7.55
CA SER A 194 30.42 -5.21 8.08
C SER A 194 29.23 -4.35 7.64
N GLU A 195 28.88 -4.41 6.35
CA GLU A 195 27.78 -3.65 5.77
C GLU A 195 26.42 -4.07 6.36
N THR A 196 26.18 -5.37 6.46
CA THR A 196 24.95 -5.91 7.06
C THR A 196 24.83 -5.57 8.54
N SER A 197 25.93 -5.62 9.29
CA SER A 197 25.98 -5.19 10.69
C SER A 197 25.62 -3.70 10.85
N HIS A 198 26.21 -2.83 10.02
CA HIS A 198 25.87 -1.40 10.00
C HIS A 198 24.41 -1.15 9.65
N ALA A 199 23.87 -1.85 8.65
CA ALA A 199 22.47 -1.73 8.26
C ALA A 199 21.53 -2.13 9.42
N MET A 200 21.82 -3.22 10.13
CA MET A 200 21.04 -3.64 11.30
C MET A 200 21.11 -2.62 12.44
N GLN A 201 22.27 -1.99 12.65
CA GLN A 201 22.44 -0.97 13.69
C GLN A 201 21.64 0.30 13.38
N ASN A 202 21.64 0.76 12.12
CA ASN A 202 20.81 1.88 11.68
C ASN A 202 19.31 1.56 11.81
N LEU A 203 18.89 0.34 11.46
CA LEU A 203 17.50 -0.08 11.57
C LEU A 203 17.05 -0.13 13.04
N ARG A 204 17.94 -0.55 13.93
CA ARG A 204 17.71 -0.52 15.39
C ARG A 204 17.55 0.92 15.91
N GLU A 205 18.43 1.83 15.51
CA GLU A 205 18.34 3.25 15.91
C GLU A 205 17.05 3.89 15.42
N HIS A 206 16.67 3.66 14.16
CA HIS A 206 15.42 4.16 13.60
C HIS A 206 14.17 3.59 14.30
N CYS A 207 14.19 2.31 14.69
CA CYS A 207 13.13 1.72 15.50
C CYS A 207 13.04 2.33 16.91
N LEU A 208 14.18 2.66 17.54
CA LEU A 208 14.22 3.29 18.86
C LEU A 208 13.72 4.74 18.79
N GLU A 209 14.09 5.50 17.76
CA GLU A 209 13.56 6.85 17.52
C GLU A 209 12.05 6.85 17.27
N PHE A 210 11.56 5.88 16.49
CA PHE A 210 10.13 5.71 16.26
C PHE A 210 9.37 5.41 17.55
N MET A 211 9.90 4.52 18.41
CA MET A 211 9.28 4.21 19.70
C MET A 211 9.37 5.37 20.71
N ALA A 212 10.42 6.19 20.66
CA ALA A 212 10.56 7.38 21.52
C ALA A 212 9.67 8.55 21.05
N GLY A 213 9.32 8.62 19.76
CA GLY A 213 8.46 9.65 19.18
C GLY A 213 6.97 9.55 19.55
N ASP A 214 6.51 8.40 20.05
CA ASP A 214 5.11 8.16 20.41
C ASP A 214 4.69 8.76 21.78
N GLU A 215 5.58 9.48 22.47
CA GLU A 215 5.22 10.29 23.65
C GLU A 215 4.43 11.58 23.32
N PHE A 216 4.13 11.85 22.04
CA PHE A 216 3.40 13.06 21.63
C PHE A 216 1.86 12.97 21.60
N PHE A 217 1.27 11.84 21.98
CA PHE A 217 -0.17 11.80 22.33
C PHE A 217 -0.39 12.22 23.78
N GLN A 218 0.00 13.46 24.12
CA GLN A 218 -0.58 14.12 25.28
C GLN A 218 -2.08 14.33 25.04
N VAL A 219 -2.88 13.42 25.62
CA VAL A 219 -4.30 13.62 25.85
C VAL A 219 -4.42 14.87 26.72
N LYS A 220 -4.79 15.99 26.10
CA LYS A 220 -5.28 17.15 26.86
C LYS A 220 -6.52 16.71 27.66
N PRO A 221 -6.62 17.11 28.94
CA PRO A 221 -7.73 16.75 29.81
C PRO A 221 -9.08 17.26 29.28
#